data_AF-A0A2A4GFK5-F1
#
_entry.id   AF-A0A2A4GFK5-F1
#
_cell.length_a   1.000
_cell.length_b   1.000
_cell.length_c   1.000
_cell.angle_alpha   90.00
_cell.angle_beta   90.00
_cell.angle_gamma   90.00
#
_symmetry.space_group_name_H-M   'P 1'
#
loop_
_entity.id
_entity.type
_entity.pdbx_description
1 polymer ?
#
loop_
_entity_poly.entity_id
_entity_poly.type
_entity_poly.pdbx_seq_one_letter_code
_entity_poly.pdbx_strand_id
1 'polypeptide(L)'
;MEPVSHTGKKKLDIHIVNEIVPKLTDVVEVDRIFLNKGLQHHSFKYRLILITKIGVRRIMDRIWPVIHDIMAQYPDFTCKVFTLGYANEQLQQANLFFLNHCHADKLVYISDKKDCTWAYPEQNIQAVCEKA
;
A
#
# COMPACT_ATOMS: atom_id res chain seq x y z
N MET A 1 32.87 -1.87 -25.06
CA MET A 1 31.62 -2.37 -24.47
C MET A 1 31.64 -1.92 -23.02
N GLU A 2 31.00 -0.79 -22.72
CA GLU A 2 31.00 -0.21 -21.37
C GLU A 2 29.79 -0.73 -20.57
N PRO A 3 29.92 -0.90 -19.23
CA PRO A 3 28.80 -1.32 -18.40
C PRO A 3 27.89 -0.13 -18.11
N VAL A 4 26.60 -0.27 -18.42
CA VAL A 4 25.58 0.72 -18.06
C VAL A 4 25.31 0.64 -16.56
N SER A 5 25.65 1.72 -15.88
CA SER A 5 25.47 1.94 -14.44
C SER A 5 24.01 1.80 -13.99
N HIS A 6 23.77 0.96 -12.98
CA HIS A 6 22.46 0.71 -12.35
C HIS A 6 22.37 1.26 -10.92
N THR A 7 22.89 2.45 -10.65
CA THR A 7 22.90 3.02 -9.28
C THR A 7 22.09 4.33 -9.11
N GLY A 8 21.32 4.76 -10.11
CA GLY A 8 20.54 6.02 -10.03
C GLY A 8 19.05 5.92 -9.63
N LYS A 9 18.42 4.74 -9.69
CA LYS A 9 16.94 4.64 -9.67
C LYS A 9 16.28 4.41 -8.30
N LYS A 10 17.00 4.06 -7.23
CA LYS A 10 16.41 3.80 -5.90
C LYS A 10 16.18 5.04 -5.03
N LYS A 11 16.87 6.16 -5.32
CA LYS A 11 16.94 7.31 -4.40
C LYS A 11 15.79 8.31 -4.56
N LEU A 12 15.24 8.42 -5.77
CA LEU A 12 14.15 9.34 -6.12
C LEU A 12 12.81 8.88 -5.52
N ASP A 13 12.56 7.57 -5.50
CA ASP A 13 11.27 6.99 -5.07
C ASP A 13 11.03 7.19 -3.55
N ILE A 14 12.09 7.15 -2.73
CA ILE A 14 11.98 7.29 -1.26
C ILE A 14 11.67 8.71 -0.81
N HIS A 15 12.24 9.74 -1.47
CA HIS A 15 12.03 11.13 -1.04
C HIS A 15 10.57 11.56 -1.25
N ILE A 16 9.98 11.20 -2.39
CA ILE A 16 8.59 11.54 -2.69
C ILE A 16 7.63 10.82 -1.75
N VAL A 17 7.92 9.56 -1.40
CA VAL A 17 7.11 8.81 -0.41
C VAL A 17 7.15 9.49 0.97
N ASN A 18 8.33 9.98 1.39
CA ASN A 18 8.48 10.72 2.63
C ASN A 18 7.73 12.07 2.63
N GLU A 19 7.36 12.61 1.47
CA GLU A 19 6.51 13.81 1.37
C GLU A 19 5.01 13.47 1.33
N ILE A 20 4.63 12.41 0.60
CA ILE A 20 3.22 12.05 0.41
C ILE A 20 2.65 11.39 1.68
N VAL A 21 3.41 10.50 2.33
CA VAL A 21 2.93 9.73 3.48
C VAL A 21 2.46 10.64 4.62
N PRO A 22 3.25 11.64 5.09
CA PRO A 22 2.80 12.56 6.14
C PRO A 22 1.50 13.29 5.77
N LYS A 23 1.40 13.82 4.55
CA LYS A 23 0.18 14.51 4.07
C LYS A 23 -1.06 13.61 4.14
N LEU A 24 -0.92 12.33 3.80
CA LEU A 24 -2.02 11.37 3.86
C LEU A 24 -2.37 11.00 5.31
N THR A 25 -1.38 10.82 6.18
CA THR A 25 -1.60 10.45 7.59
C THR A 25 -2.13 11.61 8.43
N ASP A 26 -1.89 12.86 8.02
CA ASP A 26 -2.44 14.05 8.68
C ASP A 26 -3.95 14.22 8.45
N VAL A 27 -4.46 13.74 7.30
CA VAL A 27 -5.86 13.92 6.91
C VAL A 27 -6.70 12.65 7.04
N VAL A 28 -6.05 11.49 7.15
CA VAL A 28 -6.71 10.18 7.27
C VAL A 28 -6.10 9.39 8.41
N GLU A 29 -6.95 8.83 9.26
CA GLU A 29 -6.50 7.82 10.21
C GLU A 29 -6.15 6.52 9.46
N VAL A 30 -4.90 6.41 9.04
CA VAL A 30 -4.36 5.26 8.33
C VAL A 30 -3.68 4.30 9.31
N ASP A 31 -3.97 3.01 9.18
CA ASP A 31 -3.28 1.93 9.87
C ASP A 31 -1.98 1.56 9.15
N ARG A 32 -2.05 1.31 7.83
CA ARG A 32 -0.91 0.88 6.99
C ARG A 32 -0.94 1.57 5.63
N ILE A 33 0.23 1.85 5.08
CA ILE A 33 0.40 2.27 3.69
C ILE A 33 1.38 1.32 3.00
N PHE A 34 0.96 0.79 1.86
CA PHE A 34 1.82 -0.02 0.99
C PHE A 34 2.10 0.71 -0.32
N LEU A 35 3.35 0.72 -0.74
CA LEU A 35 3.79 1.27 -2.02
C LEU A 35 4.06 0.16 -3.02
N ASN A 36 3.37 0.24 -4.15
CA ASN A 36 3.50 -0.70 -5.25
C ASN A 36 4.01 0.02 -6.49
N LYS A 37 5.06 -0.51 -7.13
CA LYS A 37 5.56 -0.01 -8.40
C LYS A 37 4.82 -0.67 -9.56
N GLY A 38 4.37 0.13 -10.52
CA GLY A 38 3.78 -0.35 -11.74
C GLY A 38 4.79 -1.08 -12.64
N LEU A 39 4.33 -2.09 -13.37
CA LEU A 39 5.06 -2.69 -14.47
C LEU A 39 4.74 -1.94 -15.77
N GLN A 40 5.48 -2.21 -16.85
CA GLN A 40 5.35 -1.47 -18.14
C GLN A 40 3.93 -1.39 -18.72
N HIS A 41 3.02 -2.29 -18.32
CA HIS A 41 1.63 -2.33 -18.80
C HIS A 41 0.60 -1.74 -17.82
N HIS A 42 1.03 -1.22 -16.67
CA HIS A 42 0.12 -0.61 -15.71
C HIS A 42 -0.16 0.86 -16.07
N SER A 43 -1.40 1.31 -15.88
CA SER A 43 -1.82 2.71 -16.05
C SER A 43 -1.26 3.67 -14.99
N PHE A 44 -0.43 3.17 -14.09
CA PHE A 44 0.17 3.91 -12.99
C PHE A 44 1.64 3.52 -12.85
N LYS A 45 2.48 4.49 -12.49
CA LYS A 45 3.89 4.23 -12.17
C LYS A 45 4.06 3.81 -10.72
N TYR A 46 3.29 4.41 -9.81
CA TYR A 46 3.23 4.04 -8.40
C TYR A 46 1.77 3.95 -7.91
N ARG A 47 1.51 3.05 -6.97
CA ARG A 47 0.21 2.91 -6.30
C ARG A 47 0.43 2.83 -4.80
N LEU A 48 -0.22 3.73 -4.09
CA LEU A 48 -0.38 3.68 -2.64
C LEU A 48 -1.66 2.90 -2.32
N ILE A 49 -1.56 1.97 -1.38
CA ILE A 49 -2.70 1.26 -0.81
C ILE A 49 -2.78 1.64 0.66
N LEU A 50 -3.83 2.38 1.02
CA LEU A 50 -4.10 2.86 2.37
C LEU A 50 -5.08 1.90 3.03
N ILE A 51 -4.70 1.36 4.17
CA ILE A 51 -5.59 0.59 5.05
C ILE A 51 -6.02 1.51 6.18
N THR A 52 -7.31 1.76 6.33
CA THR A 52 -7.85 2.70 7.33
C THR A 52 -8.87 2.03 8.26
N LYS A 53 -9.00 2.54 9.49
CA LYS A 53 -9.99 2.07 10.47
C LYS A 53 -11.35 2.75 10.33
N ILE A 54 -11.42 3.81 9.53
CA ILE A 54 -12.65 4.59 9.37
C ILE A 54 -13.63 3.86 8.46
N GLY A 55 -14.93 4.02 8.74
CA GLY A 55 -15.99 3.40 7.95
C GLY A 55 -16.10 3.99 6.53
N VAL A 56 -16.55 3.17 5.58
CA VAL A 56 -16.64 3.48 4.14
C VAL A 56 -17.36 4.80 3.84
N ARG A 57 -18.47 5.10 4.53
CA ARG A 57 -19.20 6.37 4.33
C ARG A 57 -18.33 7.60 4.60
N ARG A 58 -17.56 7.59 5.71
CA ARG A 58 -16.64 8.69 6.02
C ARG A 58 -15.52 8.82 4.99
N ILE A 59 -15.06 7.70 4.43
CA ILE A 59 -14.07 7.70 3.35
C ILE A 59 -14.62 8.47 2.16
N MET A 60 -15.80 8.07 1.65
CA MET A 60 -16.36 8.63 0.42
C MET A 60 -16.73 10.12 0.57
N ASP A 61 -17.39 10.48 1.66
CA ASP A 61 -18.00 11.81 1.77
C ASP A 61 -17.02 12.93 2.15
N ARG A 62 -15.94 12.58 2.88
CA ARG A 62 -15.06 13.60 3.51
C ARG A 62 -13.59 13.44 3.15
N ILE A 63 -13.13 12.22 2.98
CA ILE A 63 -11.70 11.93 2.91
C ILE A 63 -11.25 11.73 1.47
N TRP A 64 -12.09 11.13 0.62
CA TRP A 64 -11.77 10.92 -0.77
C TRP A 64 -11.47 12.21 -1.54
N PRO A 65 -12.23 13.32 -1.38
CA PRO A 65 -11.88 14.59 -2.03
C PRO A 65 -10.51 15.11 -1.59
N VAL A 66 -10.20 15.04 -0.29
CA VAL A 66 -8.92 15.51 0.25
C VAL A 66 -7.75 14.65 -0.25
N ILE A 67 -7.92 13.32 -0.28
CA ILE A 67 -6.93 12.42 -0.88
C ILE A 67 -6.74 12.77 -2.36
N HIS A 68 -7.82 12.99 -3.11
CA HIS A 68 -7.74 13.34 -4.52
C HIS A 68 -6.93 14.62 -4.75
N ASP A 69 -7.14 15.66 -3.94
CA ASP A 69 -6.40 16.92 -4.03
C ASP A 69 -4.91 16.77 -3.67
N ILE A 70 -4.58 15.90 -2.72
CA ILE A 70 -3.18 15.55 -2.44
C ILE A 70 -2.58 14.83 -3.65
N MET A 71 -3.27 13.82 -4.18
CA MET A 71 -2.76 13.00 -5.29
C MET A 71 -2.65 13.77 -6.61
N ALA A 72 -3.45 14.81 -6.82
CA ALA A 72 -3.36 15.67 -8.01
C ALA A 72 -1.99 16.35 -8.17
N GLN A 73 -1.24 16.53 -7.07
CA GLN A 73 0.13 17.07 -7.07
C GLN A 73 1.16 16.01 -7.50
N TYR A 74 0.78 14.74 -7.59
CA TYR A 74 1.67 13.60 -7.82
C TYR A 74 1.11 12.68 -8.93
N PRO A 75 1.13 13.11 -10.21
CA PRO A 75 0.45 12.41 -11.31
C PRO A 75 0.98 11.00 -11.60
N ASP A 76 2.21 10.70 -11.18
CA ASP A 76 2.80 9.36 -11.29
C ASP A 76 2.20 8.35 -10.27
N PHE A 77 1.46 8.84 -9.28
CA PHE A 77 0.92 8.05 -8.19
C PHE A 77 -0.59 7.89 -8.30
N THR A 78 -1.07 6.70 -7.96
CA THR A 78 -2.48 6.42 -7.73
C THR A 78 -2.70 5.99 -6.29
N CYS A 79 -3.90 6.19 -5.76
CA CYS A 79 -4.25 5.82 -4.40
C CYS A 79 -5.45 4.87 -4.39
N LYS A 80 -5.39 3.83 -3.56
CA LYS A 80 -6.53 2.98 -3.21
C LYS A 80 -6.70 2.98 -1.70
N VAL A 81 -7.93 3.07 -1.23
CA VAL A 81 -8.25 3.08 0.20
C VAL A 81 -9.15 1.89 0.50
N PHE A 82 -8.80 1.11 1.52
CA PHE A 82 -9.58 -0.02 2.02
C PHE A 82 -9.77 0.10 3.52
N THR A 83 -10.91 -0.36 4.03
CA THR A 83 -11.08 -0.51 5.48
C THR A 83 -10.27 -1.70 5.98
N LEU A 84 -9.79 -1.63 7.22
CA LEU A 84 -9.03 -2.69 7.85
C LEU A 84 -9.81 -4.01 7.92
N GLY A 85 -11.10 -3.94 8.29
CA GLY A 85 -11.98 -5.12 8.32
C GLY A 85 -12.06 -5.81 6.96
N TYR A 86 -12.32 -5.05 5.89
CA TYR A 86 -12.37 -5.60 4.54
C TYR A 86 -11.03 -6.20 4.11
N ALA A 87 -9.91 -5.50 4.34
CA ALA A 87 -8.59 -6.01 3.98
C ALA A 87 -8.27 -7.33 4.69
N ASN A 88 -8.60 -7.43 5.98
CA ASN A 88 -8.40 -8.66 6.76
C ASN A 88 -9.26 -9.81 6.27
N GLU A 89 -10.55 -9.58 5.97
CA GLU A 89 -11.43 -10.59 5.37
C GLU A 89 -10.86 -11.10 4.04
N GLN A 90 -10.38 -10.19 3.19
CA GLN A 90 -9.80 -10.56 1.89
C GLN A 90 -8.48 -11.33 2.03
N LEU A 91 -7.64 -11.00 3.01
CA LEU A 91 -6.42 -11.75 3.30
C LEU A 91 -6.71 -13.18 3.79
N GLN A 92 -7.71 -13.34 4.66
CA GLN A 92 -8.16 -14.66 5.13
C GLN A 92 -8.69 -15.54 3.99
N GLN A 93 -9.28 -14.91 2.97
CA GLN A 93 -9.76 -15.58 1.75
C GLN A 93 -8.65 -15.78 0.70
N ALA A 94 -7.38 -15.55 1.05
CA ALA A 94 -6.24 -15.64 0.15
C ALA A 94 -6.39 -14.80 -1.13
N ASN A 95 -7.01 -13.61 -1.02
CA ASN A 95 -7.18 -12.71 -2.14
C ASN A 95 -5.81 -12.27 -2.69
N LEU A 96 -5.53 -12.67 -3.94
CA LEU A 96 -4.25 -12.42 -4.61
C LEU A 96 -3.90 -10.93 -4.73
N PHE A 97 -4.90 -10.04 -4.77
CA PHE A 97 -4.62 -8.60 -4.76
C PHE A 97 -3.93 -8.19 -3.46
N PHE A 98 -4.46 -8.57 -2.30
CA PHE A 98 -3.88 -8.19 -1.02
C PHE A 98 -2.58 -8.93 -0.73
N LEU A 99 -2.50 -10.23 -1.07
CA LEU A 99 -1.27 -11.00 -0.91
C LEU A 99 -0.11 -10.40 -1.73
N ASN A 100 -0.35 -10.03 -2.99
CA ASN A 100 0.73 -9.51 -3.83
C ASN A 100 1.12 -8.07 -3.50
N HIS A 101 0.15 -7.25 -3.08
CA HIS A 101 0.36 -5.79 -2.98
C HIS A 101 0.44 -5.25 -1.54
N CYS A 102 0.11 -6.04 -0.53
CA CYS A 102 0.11 -5.64 0.89
C CYS A 102 1.07 -6.49 1.76
N HIS A 103 2.18 -6.94 1.16
CA HIS A 103 3.24 -7.67 1.86
C HIS A 103 4.23 -6.71 2.55
N ALA A 104 4.98 -7.20 3.53
CA ALA A 104 5.88 -6.42 4.38
C ALA A 104 6.98 -5.66 3.59
N ASP A 105 7.44 -6.22 2.47
CA ASP A 105 8.44 -5.61 1.58
C ASP A 105 7.95 -4.31 0.90
N LYS A 106 6.63 -4.10 0.87
CA LYS A 106 5.98 -2.93 0.26
C LYS A 106 5.48 -1.93 1.31
N LEU A 107 5.61 -2.24 2.59
CA LEU A 107 5.14 -1.40 3.68
C LEU A 107 6.01 -0.14 3.78
N VAL A 108 5.38 1.03 3.69
CA VAL A 108 6.06 2.33 3.81
C VAL A 108 5.60 3.12 5.04
N TYR A 109 4.50 2.71 5.66
CA TYR A 109 4.00 3.28 6.90
C TYR A 109 3.17 2.25 7.66
N ILE A 110 3.34 2.23 8.98
CA ILE A 110 2.48 1.53 9.93
C ILE A 110 2.24 2.47 11.12
N SER A 111 0.99 2.56 11.57
CA SER A 111 0.67 3.38 12.74
C SER A 111 1.18 2.69 14.01
N ASP A 112 1.67 3.48 14.96
CA ASP A 112 2.13 2.98 16.26
C ASP A 112 0.99 2.49 17.18
N LYS A 113 -0.28 2.62 16.74
CA LYS A 113 -1.44 2.16 17.51
C LYS A 113 -1.47 0.63 17.53
N LYS A 114 -1.19 0.05 18.69
CA LYS A 114 -1.06 -1.41 18.93
C LYS A 114 -2.34 -2.23 18.74
N ASP A 115 -3.47 -1.60 18.45
CA ASP A 115 -4.80 -2.23 18.52
C ASP A 115 -5.26 -2.89 17.22
N CYS A 116 -4.35 -3.22 16.28
CA CYS A 116 -4.76 -3.72 14.97
C CYS A 116 -4.06 -5.02 14.54
N THR A 117 -4.84 -6.10 14.59
CA THR A 117 -4.50 -7.38 13.99
C THR A 117 -4.47 -7.26 12.46
N TRP A 118 -3.35 -7.64 11.87
CA TRP A 118 -3.18 -7.75 10.42
C TRP A 118 -3.20 -9.23 10.03
N ALA A 119 -4.27 -9.66 9.37
CA ALA A 119 -4.56 -11.07 9.11
C ALA A 119 -3.79 -11.63 7.90
N TYR A 120 -2.52 -11.22 7.72
CA TYR A 120 -1.71 -11.70 6.61
C TYR A 120 -1.28 -13.15 6.88
N PRO A 121 -1.49 -14.10 5.94
CA PRO A 121 -1.13 -15.49 6.17
C PRO A 121 0.37 -15.64 6.41
N GLU A 122 0.74 -16.32 7.50
CA GLU A 122 2.11 -16.79 7.67
C GLU A 122 2.39 -17.81 6.56
N GLN A 123 3.41 -17.56 5.75
CA GLN A 123 3.83 -18.49 4.70
C GLN A 123 4.55 -19.67 5.36
N ASN A 124 3.80 -20.65 5.86
CA ASN A 124 4.37 -21.93 6.27
C ASN A 124 4.53 -22.82 5.04
N ILE A 125 5.54 -22.53 4.23
CA ILE A 125 5.86 -23.24 2.97
C ILE A 125 6.06 -24.75 3.22
N GLN A 126 6.45 -25.14 4.43
CA GLN A 126 6.71 -26.52 4.79
C GLN A 126 5.45 -27.42 4.78
N ALA A 127 4.26 -26.86 5.05
CA ALA A 127 3.01 -27.63 5.05
C ALA A 127 2.45 -27.90 3.63
N VAL A 128 2.90 -27.15 2.62
CA VAL A 128 2.41 -27.29 1.24
C VAL A 128 3.14 -28.39 0.48
N CYS A 129 4.40 -28.68 0.84
CA CYS A 129 5.22 -29.69 0.18
C CYS A 129 4.90 -31.15 0.60
N GLU A 130 4.09 -31.38 1.64
CA GLU A 130 3.77 -32.74 2.12
C GLU A 130 2.56 -33.38 1.44
N LYS A 131 1.91 -32.70 0.48
CA LYS A 131 0.72 -33.22 -0.23
C LYS A 131 0.89 -33.41 -1.74
N ALA A 132 2.13 -33.55 -2.22
CA ALA A 132 2.43 -33.87 -3.62
C ALA A 132 2.94 -35.31 -3.76
#